data_AF-A0A953MY53-F1
#
_entry.id   AF-A0A953MY53-F1
#
_cell.length_a   1.000
_cell.length_b   1.000
_cell.length_c   1.000
_cell.angle_alpha   90.00
_cell.angle_beta   90.00
_cell.angle_gamma   90.00
#
_symmetry.space_group_name_H-M   'P 1'
#
loop_
_entity.id
_entity.type
_entity.pdbx_description
1 polymer ?
#
loop_
_entity_poly.entity_id
_entity_poly.type
_entity_poly.pdbx_seq_one_letter_code
_entity_poly.pdbx_strand_id
1 'polypeptide(L)'
;MPRTSLLLLFTLFALAGNAQSWCPPGATWTYNAGMYLHGYHQLTYVGDTLIGGEQAQVIDQYSAIQFPLPDPPYWTGPQINYSPVAMITRTEDDVVSLWQDNQWDTLYWFGASIGDHWYAPHVTDTTCAPFVVQDTGTTVIDGVPLRWIELESWYRVYERIGSTWDMMMFCPNWLIDGPTGMRCYNDDQITFSANGWEYGCNSMAGIGDAEAARDLLIHPNPGSDHIILSLPAGLHTATLFDATGRIVQDEHVNGEQPTISTAHLPAGVYLVRVDEGLRPVRWVKE
;
A
#
# COMPACT_ATOMS: atom_id res chain seq x y z
N MET A 1 -2.14 43.57 -64.37
CA MET A 1 -1.60 44.16 -63.13
C MET A 1 -1.75 43.11 -62.04
N PRO A 2 -0.67 42.78 -61.30
CA PRO A 2 -0.51 41.46 -60.70
C PRO A 2 -1.15 41.34 -59.31
N ARG A 3 -1.48 40.09 -59.00
CA ARG A 3 -2.15 39.58 -57.80
C ARG A 3 -1.27 39.74 -56.56
N THR A 4 -1.82 40.33 -55.51
CA THR A 4 -1.27 40.33 -54.15
C THR A 4 -1.50 38.95 -53.53
N SER A 5 -0.47 38.11 -53.49
CA SER A 5 -0.48 36.85 -52.76
C SER A 5 -0.15 37.11 -51.29
N LEU A 6 -1.11 36.82 -50.42
CA LEU A 6 -0.96 36.84 -48.97
C LEU A 6 -0.19 35.58 -48.55
N LEU A 7 1.05 35.74 -48.05
CA LEU A 7 1.81 34.63 -47.46
C LEU A 7 1.22 34.32 -46.07
N LEU A 8 0.58 33.16 -45.95
CA LEU A 8 0.20 32.59 -44.66
C LEU A 8 1.46 31.98 -44.03
N LEU A 9 2.02 32.67 -43.03
CA LEU A 9 3.14 32.15 -42.24
C LEU A 9 2.57 31.11 -41.25
N PHE A 10 2.65 29.83 -41.61
CA PHE A 10 2.38 28.73 -40.69
C PHE A 10 3.51 28.68 -39.66
N THR A 11 3.32 29.32 -38.52
CA THR A 11 4.12 29.05 -37.31
C THR A 11 3.73 27.68 -36.79
N LEU A 12 4.47 26.65 -37.22
CA LEU A 12 4.56 25.38 -36.51
C LEU A 12 5.18 25.66 -35.15
N PHE A 13 4.33 25.93 -34.15
CA PHE A 13 4.71 25.74 -32.77
C PHE A 13 4.87 24.23 -32.59
N ALA A 14 6.11 23.76 -32.54
CA ALA A 14 6.42 22.43 -32.08
C ALA A 14 5.93 22.32 -30.63
N LEU A 15 4.75 21.73 -30.45
CA LEU A 15 4.30 21.20 -29.18
C LEU A 15 5.15 19.96 -28.88
N ALA A 16 6.43 20.16 -28.55
CA ALA A 16 7.20 19.19 -27.78
C ALA A 16 6.75 19.33 -26.32
N GLY A 17 5.49 18.98 -26.05
CA GLY A 17 4.89 19.01 -24.73
C GLY A 17 4.95 17.61 -24.12
N ASN A 18 5.98 17.37 -23.31
CA ASN A 18 6.17 16.28 -22.34
C ASN A 18 5.98 14.84 -22.86
N ALA A 19 7.00 14.33 -23.54
CA ALA A 19 7.13 12.91 -23.90
C ALA A 19 7.67 12.00 -22.76
N GLN A 20 7.60 12.43 -21.50
CA GLN A 20 7.92 11.58 -20.35
C GLN A 20 6.76 11.66 -19.35
N SER A 21 5.85 10.69 -19.44
CA SER A 21 4.85 10.47 -18.39
C SER A 21 5.48 9.71 -17.21
N TRP A 22 6.47 8.85 -17.46
CA TRP A 22 7.10 8.04 -16.43
C TRP A 22 8.15 8.80 -15.60
N CYS A 23 8.18 8.53 -14.30
CA CYS A 23 9.12 9.14 -13.33
C CYS A 23 9.18 10.68 -13.41
N PRO A 24 8.05 11.40 -13.27
CA PRO A 24 8.05 12.85 -13.16
C PRO A 24 8.83 13.32 -11.92
N PRO A 25 9.29 14.58 -11.89
CA PRO A 25 9.97 15.13 -10.72
C PRO A 25 9.18 14.93 -9.42
N GLY A 26 9.87 14.49 -8.37
CA GLY A 26 9.25 14.23 -7.07
C GLY A 26 8.54 12.89 -6.95
N ALA A 27 8.57 12.05 -7.99
CA ALA A 27 7.94 10.73 -7.96
C ALA A 27 8.53 9.83 -6.85
N THR A 28 7.62 9.29 -6.05
CA THR A 28 7.91 8.34 -4.98
C THR A 28 6.85 7.25 -4.97
N TRP A 29 7.29 6.03 -4.70
CA TRP A 29 6.43 4.86 -4.58
C TRP A 29 6.71 4.17 -3.26
N THR A 30 5.68 3.88 -2.49
CA THR A 30 5.83 3.10 -1.25
C THR A 30 5.06 1.81 -1.37
N TYR A 31 5.73 0.68 -1.15
CA TYR A 31 5.18 -0.68 -1.17
C TYR A 31 5.35 -1.36 0.19
N ASN A 32 4.52 -2.37 0.47
CA ASN A 32 4.68 -3.24 1.64
C ASN A 32 6.04 -3.97 1.64
N ALA A 33 6.55 -4.37 2.80
CA ALA A 33 7.79 -5.16 2.89
C ALA A 33 7.67 -6.60 2.33
N GLY A 34 6.47 -7.19 2.39
CA GLY A 34 6.17 -8.53 1.89
C GLY A 34 5.24 -9.30 2.81
N MET A 35 4.82 -10.51 2.40
CA MET A 35 3.74 -11.27 3.05
C MET A 35 4.01 -11.63 4.52
N TYR A 36 5.29 -11.81 4.89
CA TYR A 36 5.69 -12.18 6.25
C TYR A 36 6.53 -11.11 6.94
N LEU A 37 6.69 -9.94 6.32
CA LEU A 37 7.58 -8.88 6.80
C LEU A 37 6.77 -7.64 7.17
N HIS A 38 7.11 -7.02 8.30
CA HIS A 38 6.52 -5.74 8.67
C HIS A 38 7.38 -4.59 8.13
N GLY A 39 6.75 -3.49 7.73
CA GLY A 39 7.45 -2.31 7.21
C GLY A 39 7.24 -2.08 5.72
N TYR A 40 8.15 -1.38 5.07
CA TYR A 40 7.95 -0.87 3.71
C TYR A 40 9.25 -0.74 2.90
N HIS A 41 9.06 -0.66 1.58
CA HIS A 41 10.04 -0.16 0.62
C HIS A 41 9.54 1.16 0.06
N GLN A 42 10.37 2.19 0.10
CA GLN A 42 10.13 3.46 -0.54
C GLN A 42 11.14 3.66 -1.67
N LEU A 43 10.63 3.85 -2.87
CA LEU A 43 11.39 4.16 -4.06
C LEU A 43 11.24 5.63 -4.38
N THR A 44 12.32 6.29 -4.75
CA THR A 44 12.36 7.74 -4.98
C THR A 44 13.11 8.04 -6.27
N TYR A 45 12.47 8.76 -7.18
CA TYR A 45 13.16 9.36 -8.32
C TYR A 45 14.15 10.42 -7.81
N VAL A 46 15.43 10.28 -8.13
CA VAL A 46 16.49 11.18 -7.66
C VAL A 46 17.13 12.03 -8.75
N GLY A 47 16.88 11.70 -10.01
CA GLY A 47 17.30 12.53 -11.14
C GLY A 47 17.48 11.75 -12.43
N ASP A 48 17.76 12.51 -13.49
CA ASP A 48 18.05 11.95 -14.80
C ASP A 48 19.53 11.59 -14.97
N THR A 49 19.78 10.62 -15.83
CA THR A 49 21.11 10.20 -16.26
C THR A 49 21.10 9.87 -17.76
N LEU A 50 22.29 9.59 -18.31
CA LEU A 50 22.46 9.13 -19.69
C LEU A 50 23.16 7.76 -19.68
N ILE A 51 22.51 6.76 -20.26
CA ILE A 51 23.08 5.42 -20.44
C ILE A 51 23.06 5.11 -21.93
N GLY A 52 24.24 4.87 -22.51
CA GLY A 52 24.34 4.56 -23.95
C GLY A 52 23.87 5.67 -24.89
N GLY A 53 23.76 6.91 -24.42
CA GLY A 53 23.21 8.04 -25.18
C GLY A 53 21.71 8.26 -24.99
N GLU A 54 21.05 7.43 -24.19
CA GLU A 54 19.63 7.51 -23.93
C GLU A 54 19.35 8.12 -22.55
N GLN A 55 18.33 8.99 -22.50
CA GLN A 55 17.89 9.62 -21.25
C GLN A 55 17.17 8.58 -20.38
N ALA A 56 17.61 8.49 -19.14
CA ALA A 56 17.12 7.52 -18.18
C ALA A 56 16.88 8.19 -16.82
N GLN A 57 16.00 7.62 -16.02
CA GLN A 57 15.70 8.06 -14.67
C GLN A 57 16.38 7.14 -13.65
N VAL A 58 17.00 7.74 -12.63
CA VAL A 58 17.61 7.04 -11.51
C VAL A 58 16.64 7.02 -10.34
N ILE A 59 16.45 5.84 -9.76
CA ILE A 59 15.55 5.59 -8.64
C ILE A 59 16.36 4.99 -7.49
N ASP A 60 16.33 5.64 -6.34
CA ASP A 60 16.87 5.11 -5.08
C ASP A 60 15.82 4.29 -4.35
N GLN A 61 16.27 3.37 -3.48
CA GLN A 61 15.39 2.63 -2.58
C GLN A 61 15.83 2.81 -1.13
N TYR A 62 14.88 3.19 -0.28
CA TYR A 62 14.97 3.10 1.18
C TYR A 62 14.02 2.00 1.66
N SER A 63 14.43 1.18 2.61
CA SER A 63 13.51 0.25 3.27
C SER A 63 13.72 0.21 4.77
N ALA A 64 12.63 0.02 5.49
CA ALA A 64 12.63 -0.27 6.91
C ALA A 64 11.77 -1.52 7.08
N ILE A 65 12.41 -2.64 7.42
CA ILE A 65 11.78 -3.96 7.41
C ILE A 65 12.06 -4.68 8.72
N GLN A 66 11.04 -5.30 9.29
CA GLN A 66 11.16 -6.15 10.46
C GLN A 66 10.73 -7.57 10.11
N PHE A 67 11.62 -8.51 10.39
CA PHE A 67 11.34 -9.95 10.27
C PHE A 67 10.44 -10.41 11.42
N PRO A 68 9.63 -11.45 11.22
CA PRO A 68 8.89 -12.08 12.30
C PRO A 68 9.93 -12.74 13.21
N LEU A 69 10.21 -12.08 14.34
CA LEU A 69 11.22 -12.55 15.29
C LEU A 69 10.59 -13.57 16.25
N PRO A 70 11.34 -14.58 16.69
CA PRO A 70 10.94 -15.37 17.84
C PRO A 70 10.89 -14.50 19.10
N ASP A 71 10.11 -14.96 20.07
CA ASP A 71 9.91 -14.35 21.39
C ASP A 71 11.21 -13.84 22.06
N PRO A 72 11.10 -12.88 23.01
CA PRO A 72 12.26 -12.31 23.70
C PRO A 72 13.29 -13.37 24.14
N PRO A 73 14.61 -13.13 24.01
CA PRO A 73 15.26 -11.80 24.00
C PRO A 73 15.74 -11.28 22.63
N TYR A 74 15.37 -11.90 21.52
CA TYR A 74 15.98 -11.61 20.20
C TYR A 74 15.37 -10.43 19.43
N TRP A 75 14.69 -9.50 20.10
CA TRP A 75 14.13 -8.31 19.48
C TRP A 75 15.25 -7.41 18.92
N THR A 76 15.50 -7.49 17.62
CA THR A 76 16.24 -6.46 16.89
C THR A 76 15.25 -5.43 16.36
N GLY A 77 15.66 -4.16 16.34
CA GLY A 77 14.90 -3.11 15.65
C GLY A 77 14.78 -3.40 14.16
N PRO A 78 13.93 -2.64 13.44
CA PRO A 78 13.79 -2.82 12.00
C PRO A 78 15.15 -2.68 11.31
N GLN A 79 15.40 -3.56 10.34
CA GLN A 79 16.53 -3.44 9.44
C GLN A 79 16.25 -2.30 8.49
N ILE A 80 17.10 -1.28 8.57
CA ILE A 80 17.05 -0.12 7.68
C ILE A 80 18.09 -0.34 6.58
N ASN A 81 17.65 -0.31 5.34
CA ASN A 81 18.52 -0.42 4.18
C ASN A 81 18.34 0.80 3.27
N TYR A 82 19.43 1.24 2.66
CA TYR A 82 19.42 2.26 1.64
C TYR A 82 20.27 1.78 0.47
N SER A 83 19.65 1.73 -0.70
CA SER A 83 20.26 1.29 -1.96
C SER A 83 20.24 2.48 -2.91
N PRO A 84 21.36 3.23 -3.04
CA PRO A 84 21.47 4.25 -4.06
C PRO A 84 21.48 3.58 -5.44
N VAL A 85 20.84 4.20 -6.44
CA VAL A 85 20.71 3.66 -7.80
C VAL A 85 20.12 2.24 -7.76
N ALA A 86 19.05 2.06 -7.01
CA ALA A 86 18.36 0.78 -6.91
C ALA A 86 17.80 0.33 -8.26
N MET A 87 17.32 1.29 -9.06
CA MET A 87 16.85 1.06 -10.42
C MET A 87 17.22 2.21 -11.35
N ILE A 88 17.38 1.87 -12.62
CA ILE A 88 17.48 2.82 -13.71
C ILE A 88 16.41 2.45 -14.73
N THR A 89 15.49 3.37 -15.01
CA THR A 89 14.43 3.18 -15.99
C THR A 89 14.59 4.14 -17.15
N ARG A 90 13.96 3.85 -18.28
CA ARG A 90 13.74 4.81 -19.36
C ARG A 90 12.32 4.67 -19.90
N THR A 91 11.89 5.63 -20.70
CA THR A 91 10.64 5.52 -21.43
C THR A 91 10.81 5.99 -22.87
N GLU A 92 10.41 5.14 -23.80
CA GLU A 92 10.43 5.40 -25.24
C GLU A 92 9.23 4.67 -25.86
N ASP A 93 8.49 5.33 -26.76
CA ASP A 93 7.35 4.75 -27.49
C ASP A 93 6.35 3.96 -26.61
N ASP A 94 5.95 4.57 -25.48
CA ASP A 94 5.04 3.98 -24.48
C ASP A 94 5.56 2.73 -23.76
N VAL A 95 6.85 2.41 -23.91
CA VAL A 95 7.52 1.31 -23.19
C VAL A 95 8.38 1.89 -22.08
N VAL A 96 8.11 1.47 -20.84
CA VAL A 96 9.03 1.66 -19.72
C VAL A 96 10.00 0.50 -19.70
N SER A 97 11.31 0.77 -19.79
CA SER A 97 12.35 -0.27 -19.73
C SER A 97 13.18 -0.16 -18.46
N LEU A 98 13.67 -1.29 -17.97
CA LEU A 98 14.60 -1.42 -16.84
C LEU A 98 16.01 -1.76 -17.37
N TRP A 99 17.02 -1.02 -16.90
CA TRP A 99 18.41 -1.30 -17.22
C TRP A 99 19.02 -2.31 -16.23
N GLN A 100 19.56 -3.40 -16.76
CA GLN A 100 20.35 -4.37 -15.99
C GLN A 100 21.35 -5.05 -16.92
N ASP A 101 22.52 -5.43 -16.41
CA ASP A 101 23.52 -6.23 -17.15
C ASP A 101 23.88 -5.65 -18.55
N ASN A 102 23.92 -4.32 -18.60
CA ASN A 102 24.19 -3.54 -19.81
C ASN A 102 23.18 -3.74 -20.95
N GLN A 103 21.92 -4.05 -20.60
CA GLN A 103 20.80 -4.23 -21.51
C GLN A 103 19.55 -3.55 -20.95
N TRP A 104 18.68 -3.12 -21.86
CA TRP A 104 17.34 -2.64 -21.53
C TRP A 104 16.34 -3.77 -21.76
N ASP A 105 15.44 -3.97 -20.80
CA ASP A 105 14.33 -4.91 -20.96
C ASP A 105 13.00 -4.26 -20.52
N THR A 106 11.89 -4.79 -21.01
CA THR A 106 10.55 -4.21 -20.81
C THR A 106 10.08 -4.40 -19.38
N LEU A 107 9.80 -3.29 -18.70
CA LEU A 107 9.12 -3.29 -17.41
C LEU A 107 7.60 -3.15 -17.63
N TYR A 108 7.17 -2.09 -18.31
CA TYR A 108 5.77 -1.83 -18.64
C TYR A 108 5.60 -1.44 -20.11
N TRP A 109 4.48 -1.82 -20.72
CA TRP A 109 4.18 -1.47 -22.12
C TRP A 109 2.77 -0.86 -22.23
N PHE A 110 2.67 0.46 -22.15
CA PHE A 110 1.40 1.20 -22.16
C PHE A 110 0.81 1.36 -23.58
N GLY A 111 1.61 1.09 -24.61
CA GLY A 111 1.18 1.05 -26.01
C GLY A 111 0.61 -0.31 -26.45
N ALA A 112 0.61 -1.30 -25.55
CA ALA A 112 0.13 -2.66 -25.83
C ALA A 112 -1.40 -2.70 -26.03
N SER A 113 -1.84 -3.51 -26.99
CA SER A 113 -3.25 -3.85 -27.24
C SER A 113 -3.64 -5.13 -26.49
N ILE A 114 -4.95 -5.37 -26.33
CA ILE A 114 -5.45 -6.62 -25.77
C ILE A 114 -4.90 -7.82 -26.56
N GLY A 115 -4.29 -8.77 -25.85
CA GLY A 115 -3.61 -9.94 -26.42
C GLY A 115 -2.11 -9.78 -26.64
N ASP A 116 -1.58 -8.55 -26.64
CA ASP A 116 -0.13 -8.34 -26.62
C ASP A 116 0.47 -8.83 -25.30
N HIS A 117 1.76 -9.17 -25.35
CA HIS A 117 2.44 -9.73 -24.19
C HIS A 117 3.95 -9.48 -24.18
N TRP A 118 4.52 -9.53 -22.98
CA TRP A 118 5.97 -9.48 -22.72
C TRP A 118 6.30 -10.32 -21.48
N TYR A 119 7.58 -10.45 -21.14
CA TYR A 119 8.04 -11.23 -19.98
C TYR A 119 8.53 -10.32 -18.85
N ALA A 120 8.65 -10.86 -17.65
CA ALA A 120 9.33 -10.19 -16.55
C ALA A 120 10.75 -9.75 -16.98
N PRO A 121 11.17 -8.52 -16.66
CA PRO A 121 12.43 -7.99 -17.13
C PRO A 121 13.60 -8.85 -16.66
N HIS A 122 14.52 -9.13 -17.57
CA HIS A 122 15.74 -9.91 -17.37
C HIS A 122 15.52 -11.34 -16.87
N VAL A 123 14.31 -11.89 -17.06
CA VAL A 123 14.05 -13.29 -16.72
C VAL A 123 14.69 -14.23 -17.75
N THR A 124 15.52 -15.16 -17.27
CA THR A 124 16.14 -16.19 -18.12
C THR A 124 15.42 -17.55 -18.03
N ASP A 125 14.53 -17.71 -17.06
CA ASP A 125 13.78 -18.95 -16.87
C ASP A 125 12.68 -19.09 -17.93
N THR A 126 12.80 -20.13 -18.76
CA THR A 126 11.85 -20.44 -19.84
C THR A 126 10.47 -20.85 -19.35
N THR A 127 10.30 -21.12 -18.05
CA THR A 127 9.01 -21.44 -17.44
C THR A 127 8.22 -20.21 -17.00
N CYS A 128 8.81 -19.01 -17.09
CA CYS A 128 8.13 -17.77 -16.80
C CYS A 128 6.94 -17.58 -17.76
N ALA A 129 5.74 -17.40 -17.21
CA ALA A 129 4.58 -17.02 -17.99
C ALA A 129 4.73 -15.56 -18.46
N PRO A 130 4.24 -15.20 -19.65
CA PRO A 130 4.23 -13.82 -20.07
C PRO A 130 3.12 -13.03 -19.36
N PHE A 131 3.29 -11.71 -19.28
CA PHE A 131 2.19 -10.79 -18.99
C PHE A 131 1.36 -10.61 -20.23
N VAL A 132 0.12 -11.09 -20.21
CA VAL A 132 -0.84 -10.95 -21.32
C VAL A 132 -1.82 -9.83 -20.99
N VAL A 133 -1.95 -8.85 -21.88
CA VAL A 133 -2.91 -7.76 -21.73
C VAL A 133 -4.32 -8.29 -21.93
N GLN A 134 -5.17 -8.13 -20.93
CA GLN A 134 -6.57 -8.53 -20.96
C GLN A 134 -7.50 -7.34 -21.18
N ASP A 135 -7.15 -6.17 -20.65
CA ASP A 135 -7.95 -4.96 -20.81
C ASP A 135 -7.08 -3.71 -20.79
N THR A 136 -7.62 -2.62 -21.33
CA THR A 136 -6.97 -1.30 -21.35
C THR A 136 -8.01 -0.22 -21.10
N GLY A 137 -7.61 0.87 -20.48
CA GLY A 137 -8.51 1.99 -20.29
C GLY A 137 -7.84 3.25 -19.83
N THR A 138 -8.67 4.19 -19.38
CA THR A 138 -8.22 5.44 -18.77
C THR A 138 -8.91 5.64 -17.42
N THR A 139 -8.24 6.37 -16.55
CA THR A 139 -8.80 6.84 -15.28
C THR A 139 -8.31 8.26 -15.01
N VAL A 140 -8.93 8.96 -14.07
CA VAL A 140 -8.47 10.26 -13.60
C VAL A 140 -8.15 10.17 -12.12
N ILE A 141 -6.92 10.50 -11.74
CA ILE A 141 -6.45 10.55 -10.34
C ILE A 141 -5.92 11.95 -10.09
N ASP A 142 -6.45 12.64 -9.08
CA ASP A 142 -6.14 14.04 -8.75
C ASP A 142 -6.21 15.01 -9.95
N GLY A 143 -7.15 14.76 -10.87
CA GLY A 143 -7.33 15.55 -12.07
C GLY A 143 -6.34 15.25 -13.21
N VAL A 144 -5.41 14.31 -13.00
CA VAL A 144 -4.48 13.83 -14.04
C VAL A 144 -5.10 12.61 -14.73
N PRO A 145 -5.34 12.67 -16.07
CA PRO A 145 -5.77 11.50 -16.82
C PRO A 145 -4.59 10.53 -17.01
N LEU A 146 -4.82 9.25 -16.72
CA LEU A 146 -3.83 8.18 -16.83
C LEU A 146 -4.39 7.04 -17.68
N ARG A 147 -3.59 6.50 -18.61
CA ARG A 147 -3.88 5.19 -19.18
C ARG A 147 -3.57 4.11 -18.15
N TRP A 148 -4.26 2.99 -18.26
CA TRP A 148 -3.95 1.77 -17.53
C TRP A 148 -4.09 0.55 -18.42
N ILE A 149 -3.33 -0.48 -18.08
CA ILE A 149 -3.40 -1.81 -18.66
C ILE A 149 -3.66 -2.82 -17.55
N GLU A 150 -4.52 -3.80 -17.82
CA GLU A 150 -4.82 -4.92 -16.94
C GLU A 150 -4.29 -6.21 -17.54
N LEU A 151 -3.55 -6.95 -16.73
CA LEU A 151 -2.88 -8.18 -17.11
C LEU A 151 -3.64 -9.40 -16.59
N GLU A 152 -3.50 -10.56 -17.25
CA GLU A 152 -4.17 -11.82 -16.87
C GLU A 152 -3.96 -12.23 -15.41
N SER A 153 -2.86 -11.80 -14.79
CA SER A 153 -2.53 -12.02 -13.39
C SER A 153 -3.22 -11.04 -12.42
N TRP A 154 -4.22 -10.30 -12.89
CA TRP A 154 -4.92 -9.23 -12.14
C TRP A 154 -4.03 -8.07 -11.72
N TYR A 155 -2.84 -7.94 -12.33
CA TYR A 155 -2.01 -6.77 -12.16
C TYR A 155 -2.57 -5.63 -13.02
N ARG A 156 -2.84 -4.51 -12.37
CA ARG A 156 -3.13 -3.26 -13.07
C ARG A 156 -1.93 -2.33 -12.97
N VAL A 157 -1.50 -1.84 -14.12
CA VAL A 157 -0.39 -0.89 -14.25
C VAL A 157 -0.95 0.40 -14.80
N TYR A 158 -0.69 1.50 -14.10
CA TYR A 158 -1.13 2.84 -14.49
C TYR A 158 0.07 3.63 -15.00
N GLU A 159 -0.14 4.50 -15.98
CA GLU A 159 0.89 5.47 -16.35
C GLU A 159 1.32 6.31 -15.15
N ARG A 160 2.59 6.71 -15.13
CA ARG A 160 3.29 7.43 -14.03
C ARG A 160 3.41 6.64 -12.71
N ILE A 161 2.32 6.02 -12.26
CA ILE A 161 2.20 5.30 -10.98
C ILE A 161 2.85 3.91 -11.07
N GLY A 162 2.75 3.24 -12.21
CA GLY A 162 3.25 1.87 -12.40
C GLY A 162 2.29 0.82 -11.84
N SER A 163 2.83 -0.35 -11.50
CA SER A 163 2.07 -1.46 -10.96
C SER A 163 1.67 -1.19 -9.50
N THR A 164 0.40 -1.44 -9.18
CA THR A 164 -0.10 -1.34 -7.80
C THR A 164 0.29 -2.53 -6.92
N TRP A 165 1.04 -3.50 -7.45
CA TRP A 165 1.51 -4.66 -6.70
C TRP A 165 2.94 -4.47 -6.19
N ASP A 166 3.88 -4.27 -7.10
CA ASP A 166 5.31 -4.00 -6.87
C ASP A 166 5.82 -3.19 -8.06
N MET A 167 6.82 -2.32 -7.86
CA MET A 167 7.52 -1.65 -8.95
C MET A 167 8.14 -2.68 -9.90
N MET A 168 8.80 -3.71 -9.35
CA MET A 168 9.38 -4.78 -10.16
C MET A 168 8.32 -5.83 -10.50
N MET A 169 8.21 -6.16 -11.78
CA MET A 169 7.29 -7.19 -12.24
C MET A 169 7.98 -8.56 -12.22
N PHE A 170 7.41 -9.51 -11.47
CA PHE A 170 7.87 -10.89 -11.41
C PHE A 170 7.00 -11.81 -12.27
N CYS A 171 7.54 -12.97 -12.63
CA CYS A 171 6.79 -13.98 -13.38
C CYS A 171 5.41 -14.25 -12.76
N PRO A 172 4.32 -14.10 -13.52
CA PRO A 172 2.94 -14.36 -13.07
C PRO A 172 2.72 -15.68 -12.35
N ASN A 173 3.43 -16.72 -12.79
CA ASN A 173 3.27 -18.09 -12.32
C ASN A 173 4.22 -18.43 -11.15
N TRP A 174 4.95 -17.45 -10.61
CA TRP A 174 5.80 -17.64 -9.44
C TRP A 174 5.07 -17.21 -8.17
N LEU A 175 5.28 -17.98 -7.10
CA LEU A 175 4.90 -17.54 -5.75
C LEU A 175 6.01 -16.62 -5.24
N ILE A 176 5.68 -15.35 -5.01
CA ILE A 176 6.64 -14.32 -4.58
C ILE A 176 6.28 -13.88 -3.15
N ASP A 177 7.23 -14.01 -2.22
CA ASP A 177 7.10 -13.55 -0.82
C ASP A 177 7.48 -12.07 -0.64
N GLY A 178 7.73 -11.35 -1.74
CA GLY A 178 8.15 -9.94 -1.80
C GLY A 178 7.03 -8.91 -1.59
N PRO A 179 7.30 -7.61 -1.78
CA PRO A 179 6.34 -6.53 -1.59
C PRO A 179 4.98 -6.83 -2.21
N THR A 180 3.96 -6.94 -1.36
CA THR A 180 2.59 -7.21 -1.80
C THR A 180 1.77 -5.95 -1.63
N GLY A 181 1.70 -5.13 -2.67
CA GLY A 181 0.79 -4.01 -2.75
C GLY A 181 1.42 -2.65 -2.48
N MET A 182 1.11 -1.73 -3.37
CA MET A 182 1.37 -0.31 -3.23
C MET A 182 0.58 0.24 -2.06
N ARG A 183 1.26 1.00 -1.20
CA ARG A 183 0.66 1.82 -0.16
C ARG A 183 0.32 3.18 -0.71
N CYS A 184 1.28 3.81 -1.37
CA CYS A 184 1.15 5.17 -1.85
C CYS A 184 2.01 5.42 -3.08
N TYR A 185 1.59 6.42 -3.85
CA TYR A 185 2.38 7.06 -4.88
C TYR A 185 2.24 8.57 -4.73
N ASN A 186 3.34 9.30 -4.88
CA ASN A 186 3.29 10.75 -4.92
C ASN A 186 4.25 11.28 -5.97
N ASP A 187 3.82 12.26 -6.76
CA ASP A 187 4.68 13.08 -7.60
C ASP A 187 4.33 14.59 -7.46
N ASP A 188 4.69 15.41 -8.44
CA ASP A 188 4.41 16.85 -8.46
C ASP A 188 2.93 17.21 -8.67
N GLN A 189 2.09 16.25 -9.09
CA GLN A 189 0.68 16.46 -9.46
C GLN A 189 -0.29 15.47 -8.81
N ILE A 190 0.16 14.28 -8.42
CA ILE A 190 -0.64 13.16 -7.93
C ILE A 190 -0.21 12.82 -6.51
N THR A 191 -1.19 12.66 -5.62
CA THR A 191 -1.03 12.07 -4.30
C THR A 191 -2.02 10.91 -4.17
N PHE A 192 -1.57 9.71 -4.52
CA PHE A 192 -2.35 8.49 -4.44
C PHE A 192 -2.04 7.72 -3.15
N SER A 193 -3.08 7.28 -2.45
CA SER A 193 -2.98 6.35 -1.33
C SER A 193 -3.94 5.18 -1.56
N ALA A 194 -3.43 3.97 -1.43
CA ALA A 194 -4.26 2.78 -1.41
C ALA A 194 -5.08 2.72 -0.11
N ASN A 195 -6.25 2.09 -0.18
CA ASN A 195 -7.15 1.96 0.96
C ASN A 195 -6.42 1.42 2.20
N GLY A 196 -6.58 2.10 3.33
CA GLY A 196 -5.94 1.75 4.59
C GLY A 196 -4.56 2.35 4.82
N TRP A 197 -4.03 3.16 3.90
CA TRP A 197 -2.74 3.85 4.03
C TRP A 197 -2.83 5.38 4.04
N GLU A 198 -4.03 5.94 4.17
CA GLU A 198 -4.33 7.38 4.06
C GLU A 198 -3.60 8.24 5.10
N TYR A 199 -3.15 7.63 6.21
CA TYR A 199 -2.50 8.32 7.33
C TYR A 199 -1.08 7.82 7.61
N GLY A 200 -0.45 7.04 6.71
CA GLY A 200 0.91 6.59 6.96
C GLY A 200 1.52 5.58 5.99
N CYS A 201 1.86 6.01 4.76
CA CYS A 201 2.60 5.21 3.77
C CYS A 201 3.84 4.52 4.36
N ASN A 202 4.57 5.26 5.21
CA ASN A 202 5.83 4.84 5.83
C ASN A 202 5.63 4.26 7.23
N SER A 203 4.39 3.89 7.60
CA SER A 203 4.12 3.25 8.89
C SER A 203 4.75 1.86 8.94
N MET A 204 5.45 1.59 10.04
CA MET A 204 6.02 0.27 10.33
C MET A 204 4.98 -0.72 10.85
N ALA A 205 3.91 -0.22 11.47
CA ALA A 205 2.76 -1.01 11.83
C ALA A 205 1.91 -1.20 10.58
N GLY A 206 1.64 -2.46 10.22
CA GLY A 206 0.56 -2.75 9.28
C GLY A 206 -0.71 -2.14 9.86
N ILE A 207 -1.43 -1.31 9.09
CA ILE A 207 -2.81 -0.95 9.39
C ILE A 207 -3.67 -2.18 9.06
N GLY A 208 -3.37 -3.27 9.76
CA GLY A 208 -3.89 -4.62 9.65
C GLY A 208 -4.07 -5.24 11.04
N ASP A 209 -3.52 -4.62 12.10
CA ASP A 209 -3.96 -4.82 13.49
C ASP A 209 -5.23 -3.99 13.82
N ALA A 210 -5.94 -3.53 12.78
CA ALA A 210 -7.28 -3.00 12.89
C ALA A 210 -8.17 -3.68 11.83
N GLU A 211 -8.17 -5.01 11.77
CA GLU A 211 -9.49 -5.64 11.67
C GLU A 211 -10.33 -4.99 12.76
N ALA A 212 -11.49 -4.46 12.37
CA ALA A 212 -12.45 -3.85 13.26
C ALA A 212 -12.88 -4.85 14.34
N ALA A 213 -12.04 -5.06 15.35
CA ALA A 213 -12.49 -5.52 16.65
C ALA A 213 -13.54 -4.49 17.02
N ARG A 214 -14.81 -4.90 16.96
CA ARG A 214 -15.91 -4.04 17.35
C ARG A 214 -15.58 -3.58 18.76
N ASP A 215 -15.38 -2.27 18.91
CA ASP A 215 -15.10 -1.72 20.22
C ASP A 215 -16.30 -2.04 21.11
N LEU A 216 -16.05 -2.78 22.18
CA LEU A 216 -17.05 -3.01 23.21
C LEU A 216 -17.41 -1.65 23.81
N LEU A 217 -18.68 -1.23 23.69
CA LEU A 217 -19.12 0.03 24.30
C LEU A 217 -19.64 -0.27 25.71
N ILE A 218 -19.04 0.37 26.71
CA ILE A 218 -19.42 0.26 28.11
C ILE A 218 -19.81 1.63 28.64
N HIS A 219 -20.98 1.70 29.28
CA HIS A 219 -21.44 2.91 29.94
C HIS A 219 -22.16 2.58 31.25
N PRO A 220 -22.14 3.48 32.25
CA PRO A 220 -21.30 4.68 32.32
C PRO A 220 -19.81 4.32 32.57
N ASN A 221 -18.88 5.15 32.07
CA ASN A 221 -17.44 5.04 32.35
C ASN A 221 -16.84 6.46 32.52
N PRO A 222 -16.48 6.90 33.75
CA PRO A 222 -16.55 6.15 35.01
C PRO A 222 -17.98 5.76 35.42
N GLY A 223 -18.11 4.68 36.19
CA GLY A 223 -19.40 4.18 36.65
C GLY A 223 -19.40 3.83 38.14
N SER A 224 -20.60 3.63 38.69
CA SER A 224 -20.81 3.27 40.09
C SER A 224 -21.38 1.86 40.18
N ASP A 225 -22.67 1.70 40.45
CA ASP A 225 -23.29 0.43 40.83
C ASP A 225 -23.52 -0.58 39.69
N HIS A 226 -23.37 -0.16 38.43
CA HIS A 226 -23.56 -1.03 37.27
C HIS A 226 -22.73 -0.62 36.05
N ILE A 227 -22.63 -1.55 35.10
CA ILE A 227 -22.20 -1.30 33.71
C ILE A 227 -23.21 -1.86 32.73
N ILE A 228 -23.39 -1.16 31.61
CA ILE A 228 -24.22 -1.57 30.47
C ILE A 228 -23.27 -1.80 29.29
N LEU A 229 -23.35 -3.01 28.72
CA LEU A 229 -22.58 -3.40 27.55
C LEU A 229 -23.44 -3.18 26.30
N SER A 230 -22.87 -2.69 25.19
CA SER A 230 -23.56 -2.75 23.89
C SER A 230 -22.98 -3.89 23.08
N LEU A 231 -23.77 -4.96 22.92
CA LEU A 231 -23.37 -6.22 22.31
C LEU A 231 -24.27 -6.55 21.10
N PRO A 232 -23.81 -7.41 20.18
CA PRO A 232 -24.72 -8.08 19.25
C PRO A 232 -25.80 -8.88 19.99
N ALA A 233 -26.93 -9.16 19.33
CA ALA A 233 -27.93 -10.03 19.91
C ALA A 233 -27.37 -11.46 20.07
N GLY A 234 -27.36 -11.98 21.29
CA GLY A 234 -26.86 -13.32 21.58
C GLY A 234 -26.50 -13.53 23.04
N LEU A 235 -26.02 -14.73 23.34
CA LEU A 235 -25.42 -15.09 24.62
C LEU A 235 -23.91 -14.83 24.55
N HIS A 236 -23.39 -14.11 25.53
CA HIS A 236 -21.99 -13.70 25.63
C HIS A 236 -21.44 -13.98 27.03
N THR A 237 -20.12 -14.11 27.15
CA THR A 237 -19.45 -14.24 28.45
C THR A 237 -18.67 -12.97 28.75
N ALA A 238 -19.06 -12.27 29.82
CA ALA A 238 -18.43 -11.04 30.28
C ALA A 238 -17.57 -11.32 31.54
N THR A 239 -16.27 -11.05 31.44
CA THR A 239 -15.30 -11.24 32.53
C THR A 239 -14.66 -9.91 32.91
N LEU A 240 -14.65 -9.59 34.20
CA LEU A 240 -14.01 -8.40 34.75
C LEU A 240 -12.73 -8.79 35.48
N PHE A 241 -11.66 -8.04 35.20
CA PHE A 241 -10.36 -8.18 35.83
C PHE A 241 -10.03 -6.93 36.64
N ASP A 242 -9.45 -7.09 37.83
CA ASP A 242 -8.85 -5.97 38.55
C ASP A 242 -7.50 -5.54 37.94
N ALA A 243 -6.93 -4.45 38.45
CA ALA A 243 -5.65 -3.90 37.98
C ALA A 243 -4.46 -4.87 38.10
N THR A 244 -4.60 -5.98 38.84
CA THR A 244 -3.58 -7.04 38.95
C THR A 244 -3.78 -8.18 37.95
N GLY A 245 -4.86 -8.13 37.15
CA GLY A 245 -5.22 -9.19 36.21
C GLY A 245 -6.00 -10.35 36.84
N ARG A 246 -6.45 -10.21 38.09
CA ARG A 246 -7.28 -11.23 38.74
C ARG A 246 -8.74 -11.06 38.32
N ILE A 247 -9.39 -12.17 37.97
CA ILE A 247 -10.83 -12.21 37.69
C ILE A 247 -11.60 -11.87 38.97
N VAL A 248 -12.39 -10.80 38.93
CA VAL A 248 -13.23 -10.37 40.04
C VAL A 248 -14.71 -10.69 39.81
N GLN A 249 -15.13 -10.87 38.56
CA GLN A 249 -16.48 -11.24 38.19
C GLN A 249 -16.46 -11.93 36.83
N ASP A 250 -17.31 -12.93 36.64
CA ASP A 250 -17.47 -13.68 35.39
C ASP A 250 -18.93 -14.10 35.25
N GLU A 251 -19.61 -13.60 34.23
CA GLU A 251 -21.07 -13.75 34.08
C GLU A 251 -21.47 -13.99 32.61
N HIS A 252 -22.54 -14.75 32.43
CA HIS A 252 -23.16 -14.94 31.12
C HIS A 252 -24.25 -13.88 30.95
N VAL A 253 -24.17 -13.13 29.87
CA VAL A 253 -25.08 -12.04 29.56
C VAL A 253 -25.80 -12.30 28.24
N ASN A 254 -27.05 -11.87 28.12
CA ASN A 254 -27.87 -12.12 26.94
C ASN A 254 -28.57 -10.85 26.48
N GLY A 255 -28.64 -10.66 25.17
CA GLY A 255 -29.27 -9.51 24.53
C GLY A 255 -28.30 -8.40 24.17
N GLU A 256 -28.81 -7.33 23.57
CA GLU A 256 -27.98 -6.26 22.98
C GLU A 256 -27.47 -5.24 24.01
N GLN A 257 -28.17 -5.11 25.15
CA GLN A 257 -27.82 -4.15 26.21
C GLN A 257 -27.90 -4.76 27.62
N PRO A 258 -27.12 -5.81 27.92
CA PRO A 258 -27.14 -6.40 29.24
C PRO A 258 -26.50 -5.47 30.28
N THR A 259 -27.04 -5.52 31.49
CA THR A 259 -26.55 -4.78 32.65
C THR A 259 -25.87 -5.73 33.63
N ILE A 260 -24.65 -5.41 34.05
CA ILE A 260 -23.89 -6.16 35.07
C ILE A 260 -23.79 -5.30 36.32
N SER A 261 -24.12 -5.87 37.49
CA SER A 261 -24.01 -5.19 38.77
C SER A 261 -22.55 -5.15 39.23
N THR A 262 -22.05 -3.95 39.53
CA THR A 262 -20.68 -3.69 39.99
C THR A 262 -20.66 -3.00 41.37
N ALA A 263 -21.81 -2.88 42.03
CA ALA A 263 -21.96 -2.26 43.35
C ALA A 263 -21.06 -2.87 44.45
N HIS A 264 -20.71 -4.15 44.31
CA HIS A 264 -19.87 -4.88 45.25
C HIS A 264 -18.36 -4.68 45.00
N LEU A 265 -17.98 -4.04 43.90
CA LEU A 265 -16.57 -3.81 43.53
C LEU A 265 -16.03 -2.54 44.22
N PRO A 266 -14.81 -2.60 44.78
CA PRO A 266 -14.10 -1.42 45.26
C PRO A 266 -13.86 -0.38 44.16
N ALA A 267 -13.72 0.89 44.54
CA ALA A 267 -13.28 1.94 43.61
C ALA A 267 -11.90 1.59 43.03
N GLY A 268 -11.73 1.76 41.72
CA GLY A 268 -10.53 1.31 41.03
C GLY A 268 -10.67 1.15 39.52
N VAL A 269 -9.60 0.69 38.89
CA VAL A 269 -9.55 0.43 37.45
C VAL A 269 -9.77 -1.05 37.20
N TYR A 270 -10.67 -1.35 36.27
CA TYR A 270 -11.01 -2.70 35.84
C TYR A 270 -10.83 -2.84 34.33
N LEU A 271 -10.49 -4.05 33.89
CA LEU A 271 -10.53 -4.44 32.49
C LEU A 271 -11.75 -5.33 32.28
N VAL A 272 -12.62 -4.97 31.34
CA VAL A 272 -13.81 -5.75 30.99
C VAL A 272 -13.56 -6.42 29.64
N ARG A 273 -13.69 -7.75 29.59
CA ARG A 273 -13.57 -8.54 28.36
C ARG A 273 -14.90 -9.25 28.09
N VAL A 274 -15.33 -9.26 26.82
CA VAL A 274 -16.52 -9.98 26.38
C VAL A 274 -16.15 -10.85 25.19
N ASP A 275 -16.27 -12.16 25.34
CA ASP A 275 -15.82 -13.17 24.36
C ASP A 275 -14.32 -13.03 23.97
N GLU A 276 -13.78 -13.98 23.19
CA GLU A 276 -12.38 -13.95 22.77
C GLU A 276 -12.12 -13.01 21.57
N GLY A 277 -13.19 -12.50 20.92
CA GLY A 277 -13.12 -11.70 19.69
C GLY A 277 -13.31 -10.18 19.85
N LEU A 278 -13.71 -9.68 21.03
CA LEU A 278 -13.85 -8.24 21.27
C LEU A 278 -12.67 -7.69 22.05
N ARG A 279 -12.26 -6.46 21.73
CA ARG A 279 -11.21 -5.75 22.47
C ARG A 279 -11.67 -5.50 23.92
N PRO A 280 -10.86 -5.85 24.92
CA PRO A 280 -11.16 -5.51 26.31
C PRO A 280 -11.18 -4.00 26.52
N VAL A 281 -12.08 -3.52 27.37
CA VAL A 281 -12.29 -2.10 27.65
C VAL A 281 -11.87 -1.78 29.07
N ARG A 282 -11.14 -0.69 29.25
CA ARG A 282 -10.83 -0.15 30.57
C ARG A 282 -12.05 0.58 31.13
N TRP A 283 -12.52 0.15 32.30
CA TRP A 283 -13.61 0.79 33.03
C TRP A 283 -13.13 1.29 34.40
N VAL A 284 -13.60 2.47 34.82
CA VAL A 284 -13.25 3.08 36.10
C VAL A 284 -14.46 3.03 37.03
N LYS A 285 -14.30 2.39 38.19
CA LYS A 285 -15.26 2.39 39.30
C LYS A 285 -14.98 3.58 40.22
N GLU A 286 -16.00 4.39 40.44
CA GLU A 286 -16.04 5.40 41.51
C GLU A 286 -16.61 4.84 42.82
#